data_AF-A0A2B7X3U4-F1
#
_entry.id   AF-A0A2B7X3U4-F1
#
_cell.length_a   1.000
_cell.length_b   1.000
_cell.length_c   1.000
_cell.angle_alpha   90.00
_cell.angle_beta   90.00
_cell.angle_gamma   90.00
#
_symmetry.space_group_name_H-M   'P 1'
#
loop_
_entity.id
_entity.type
_entity.pdbx_description
1 polymer ?
#
loop_
_entity_poly.entity_id
_entity_poly.type
_entity_poly.pdbx_seq_one_letter_code
_entity_poly.pdbx_strand_id
1 'polypeptide(L)'
;MQVDYRAFENEVRTYRKLQRSAFALPLYAAFRGYQVLKQFGILITEIFDRTFRSYEDMSLDEKTQALDCLVQLPEAGVAHGDVSASNFGIKDGKVVIINFSNTGPCNSENHDECYEVR
;
A
#
# COMPACT_ATOMS: atom_id res chain seq x y z
N MET A 1 26.78 0.43 11.01
CA MET A 1 25.31 0.57 11.07
C MET A 1 24.73 -0.13 9.86
N GLN A 2 24.07 -1.27 10.07
CA GLN A 2 23.36 -1.97 9.02
C GLN A 2 22.01 -1.27 8.86
N VAL A 3 21.77 -0.67 7.70
CA VAL A 3 20.52 0.03 7.41
C VAL A 3 19.42 -1.02 7.20
N ASP A 4 18.29 -0.84 7.86
CA ASP A 4 17.16 -1.76 7.74
C ASP A 4 16.30 -1.43 6.50
N TYR A 5 16.57 -2.14 5.40
CA TYR A 5 15.78 -2.05 4.16
C TYR A 5 14.52 -2.91 4.19
N ARG A 6 14.18 -3.56 5.31
CA ARG A 6 13.06 -4.51 5.36
C ARG A 6 11.74 -3.86 4.93
N ALA A 7 11.48 -2.61 5.32
CA ALA A 7 10.29 -1.88 4.90
C ALA A 7 10.21 -1.71 3.38
N PHE A 8 11.31 -1.29 2.73
CA PHE A 8 11.36 -1.14 1.27
C PHE A 8 11.27 -2.48 0.54
N GLU A 9 12.02 -3.49 0.99
CA GLU A 9 11.98 -4.84 0.40
C GLU A 9 10.59 -5.46 0.51
N ASN A 10 9.93 -5.23 1.65
CA ASN A 10 8.56 -5.66 1.89
C ASN A 10 7.59 -4.96 0.95
N GLU A 11 7.68 -3.63 0.81
CA GLU A 11 6.83 -2.87 -0.10
C GLU A 11 7.00 -3.33 -1.56
N VAL A 12 8.24 -3.52 -2.04
CA VAL A 12 8.51 -4.07 -3.38
C VAL A 12 7.87 -5.46 -3.55
N ARG A 13 8.01 -6.33 -2.55
CA ARG A 13 7.44 -7.68 -2.58
C ARG A 13 5.93 -7.63 -2.65
N THR A 14 5.29 -6.76 -1.87
CA THR A 14 3.84 -6.61 -1.85
C THR A 14 3.31 -6.07 -3.17
N TYR A 15 3.92 -5.02 -3.73
CA TYR A 15 3.55 -4.52 -5.07
C TYR A 15 3.69 -5.59 -6.15
N ARG A 16 4.73 -6.43 -6.11
CA ARG A 16 4.89 -7.55 -7.05
C ARG A 16 3.81 -8.62 -6.88
N LYS A 17 3.38 -8.89 -5.64
CA LYS A 17 2.29 -9.83 -5.36
C LYS A 17 0.95 -9.31 -5.90
N LEU A 18 0.72 -8.00 -5.78
CA LEU A 18 -0.52 -7.32 -6.15
C LEU A 18 -0.52 -6.79 -7.59
N GLN A 19 0.46 -7.12 -8.43
CA GLN A 19 0.65 -6.48 -9.73
C GLN A 19 -0.53 -6.65 -10.72
N ARG A 20 -1.42 -7.62 -10.46
CA ARG A 20 -2.63 -7.89 -11.27
C ARG A 20 -3.92 -7.43 -10.58
N SER A 21 -3.83 -6.86 -9.40
CA SER A 21 -4.96 -6.36 -8.64
C SER A 21 -5.36 -4.99 -9.16
N ALA A 22 -6.66 -4.79 -9.41
CA ALA A 22 -7.17 -3.49 -9.87
C ALA A 22 -7.07 -2.38 -8.79
N PHE A 23 -6.95 -2.76 -7.53
CA PHE A 23 -6.88 -1.85 -6.37
C PHE A 23 -5.45 -1.45 -5.98
N ALA A 24 -4.42 -1.99 -6.64
CA ALA A 24 -3.02 -1.62 -6.39
C ALA A 24 -2.41 -1.04 -7.66
N LEU A 25 -1.53 -0.06 -7.50
CA LEU A 25 -0.82 0.52 -8.65
C LEU A 25 0.21 -0.48 -9.21
N PRO A 26 0.28 -0.66 -10.54
CA PRO A 26 1.38 -1.37 -11.17
C PRO A 26 2.73 -0.78 -10.77
N LEU A 27 3.65 -1.65 -10.35
CA LEU A 27 5.04 -1.31 -10.10
C LEU A 27 5.85 -1.53 -11.39
N TYR A 28 6.47 -0.48 -11.90
CA TYR A 28 7.33 -0.52 -13.08
C TYR A 28 8.79 -0.78 -12.74
N ALA A 29 9.30 -0.14 -11.68
CA ALA A 29 10.69 -0.30 -11.26
C ALA A 29 10.88 -0.04 -9.77
N ALA A 30 11.94 -0.60 -9.22
CA ALA A 30 12.37 -0.38 -7.84
C ALA A 30 13.89 -0.26 -7.80
N PHE A 31 14.40 0.80 -7.18
CA PHE A 31 15.83 1.10 -7.08
C PHE A 31 16.23 1.31 -5.63
N ARG A 32 17.49 1.00 -5.33
CA ARG A 32 18.15 1.42 -4.09
C ARG A 32 19.07 2.59 -4.42
N GLY A 33 18.86 3.70 -3.73
CA GLY A 33 19.63 4.93 -3.87
C GLY A 33 20.49 5.20 -2.64
N TYR A 34 21.51 6.02 -2.85
CA TYR A 34 22.40 6.53 -1.81
C TYR A 34 22.51 8.05 -2.00
N GLN A 35 22.19 8.80 -0.96
CA GLN A 35 22.40 10.25 -0.91
C GLN A 35 23.27 10.58 0.29
N VAL A 36 24.51 11.00 0.01
CA VAL A 36 25.55 11.31 1.01
C VAL A 36 25.83 10.09 1.91
N LEU A 37 25.17 10.01 3.08
CA LEU A 37 25.28 8.92 4.06
C LEU A 37 23.94 8.21 4.31
N LYS A 38 22.87 8.61 3.61
CA LYS A 38 21.53 8.02 3.74
C LYS A 38 21.23 7.14 2.54
N GLN A 39 20.86 5.92 2.88
CA GLN A 39 20.34 4.93 1.96
C GLN A 39 18.81 5.10 1.86
N PHE A 40 18.26 4.98 0.66
CA PHE A 40 16.82 5.11 0.44
C PHE A 40 16.33 4.19 -0.69
N GLY A 41 15.06 3.81 -0.62
CA GLY A 41 14.37 3.09 -1.68
C GLY A 41 13.64 4.06 -2.60
N ILE A 42 13.58 3.76 -3.89
CA ILE A 42 12.76 4.47 -4.86
C ILE A 42 11.86 3.44 -5.53
N LEU A 43 10.55 3.70 -5.53
CA LEU A 43 9.56 2.92 -6.27
C LEU A 43 9.02 3.79 -7.40
N ILE A 44 8.93 3.20 -8.59
CA ILE A 44 8.29 3.82 -9.75
C ILE A 44 7.03 3.02 -10.03
N THR A 45 5.89 3.59 -9.69
CA THR A 45 4.56 3.03 -9.96
C THR A 45 3.89 3.77 -11.09
N GLU A 46 2.74 3.26 -11.51
CA GLU A 46 1.80 4.05 -12.30
C GLU A 46 1.40 5.34 -11.58
N ILE A 47 1.19 6.40 -12.37
CA ILE A 47 0.75 7.70 -11.87
C ILE A 47 -0.71 7.62 -11.45
N PHE A 48 -1.07 8.43 -10.45
CA PHE A 48 -2.42 8.57 -9.93
C PHE A 48 -2.65 10.05 -9.59
N ASP A 49 -3.91 10.44 -9.44
CA ASP A 49 -4.34 11.84 -9.47
C ASP A 49 -4.05 12.58 -8.16
N ARG A 50 -4.43 11.96 -7.03
CA ARG A 50 -4.29 12.54 -5.68
C ARG A 50 -4.39 11.50 -4.59
N THR A 51 -3.94 11.84 -3.39
CA THR A 51 -4.24 11.14 -2.12
C THR A 51 -5.25 11.92 -1.27
N PHE A 52 -5.64 11.37 -0.13
CA PHE A 52 -6.47 12.03 0.87
C PHE A 52 -5.65 12.40 2.11
N ARG A 53 -6.02 13.46 2.83
CA ARG A 53 -5.36 13.82 4.10
C ARG A 53 -6.12 13.27 5.30
N SER A 54 -7.44 13.21 5.18
CA SER A 54 -8.37 12.69 6.18
C SER A 54 -9.44 11.84 5.52
N TYR A 55 -10.04 10.91 6.27
CA TYR A 55 -11.24 10.21 5.82
C TYR A 55 -12.44 11.16 5.63
N GLU A 56 -12.42 12.34 6.24
CA GLU A 56 -13.43 13.37 6.00
C GLU A 56 -13.35 13.97 4.59
N ASP A 57 -12.17 13.91 3.95
CA ASP A 57 -11.97 14.38 2.57
C ASP A 57 -12.54 13.41 1.52
N MET A 58 -12.96 12.21 1.96
CA MET A 58 -13.51 11.17 1.11
C MET A 58 -15.03 11.25 1.07
N SER A 59 -15.59 11.23 -0.14
CA SER A 59 -17.00 10.96 -0.38
C SER A 59 -17.38 9.55 0.12
N LEU A 60 -18.69 9.30 0.25
CA LEU A 60 -19.18 7.99 0.66
C LEU A 60 -18.73 6.89 -0.31
N ASP A 61 -18.83 7.14 -1.61
CA ASP A 61 -18.42 6.19 -2.65
C ASP A 61 -16.91 5.87 -2.59
N GLU A 62 -16.07 6.86 -2.30
CA GLU A 62 -14.63 6.64 -2.12
C GLU A 62 -14.35 5.83 -0.84
N LYS A 63 -15.08 6.06 0.25
CA LYS A 63 -14.95 5.24 1.47
C LYS A 63 -15.34 3.80 1.23
N THR A 64 -16.42 3.57 0.48
CA THR A 64 -16.84 2.22 0.10
C THR A 64 -15.78 1.53 -0.75
N GLN A 65 -15.23 2.21 -1.76
CA GLN A 65 -14.15 1.64 -2.57
C GLN A 65 -12.87 1.38 -1.76
N ALA A 66 -12.53 2.27 -0.81
CA ALA A 66 -11.40 2.05 0.08
C ALA A 66 -11.60 0.80 0.96
N LEU A 67 -12.82 0.59 1.48
CA LEU A 67 -13.17 -0.63 2.18
C LEU A 67 -13.04 -1.86 1.27
N ASP A 68 -13.51 -1.79 0.02
CA ASP A 68 -13.36 -2.88 -0.95
C ASP A 68 -11.89 -3.21 -1.22
N CYS A 69 -10.99 -2.22 -1.24
CA CYS A 69 -9.55 -2.45 -1.34
C CYS A 69 -9.02 -3.23 -0.12
N LEU A 70 -9.46 -2.85 1.08
CA LEU A 70 -9.04 -3.50 2.33
C LEU A 70 -9.57 -4.93 2.44
N VAL A 71 -10.77 -5.22 1.92
CA VAL A 71 -11.34 -6.58 1.89
C VAL A 71 -10.59 -7.49 0.93
N GLN A 72 -10.11 -6.96 -0.21
CA GLN A 72 -9.37 -7.76 -1.20
C GLN A 72 -7.91 -8.05 -0.79
N LEU A 73 -7.32 -7.27 0.12
CA LEU A 73 -5.95 -7.50 0.58
C LEU A 73 -5.76 -8.87 1.29
N PRO A 74 -6.63 -9.27 2.25
CA PRO A 74 -6.63 -10.59 2.86
C PRO A 74 -6.78 -11.74 1.86
N GLU A 75 -7.58 -11.58 0.80
CA GLU A 75 -7.71 -12.58 -0.26
C GLU A 75 -6.38 -12.78 -1.01
N ALA A 76 -5.59 -11.70 -1.12
CA ALA A 76 -4.22 -11.75 -1.60
C ALA A 76 -3.21 -12.19 -0.51
N GLY A 77 -3.65 -12.57 0.69
CA GLY A 77 -2.81 -12.96 1.83
C GLY A 77 -1.90 -11.84 2.34
N VAL A 78 -2.39 -10.60 2.33
CA VAL A 78 -1.67 -9.39 2.78
C VAL A 78 -2.52 -8.64 3.80
N ALA A 79 -1.91 -8.22 4.91
CA ALA A 79 -2.46 -7.22 5.82
C ALA A 79 -1.77 -5.88 5.58
N HIS A 80 -2.51 -4.76 5.49
CA HIS A 80 -1.91 -3.47 5.13
C HIS A 80 -0.90 -2.96 6.18
N GLY A 81 -1.28 -3.07 7.46
CA GLY A 81 -0.44 -2.67 8.61
C GLY A 81 -0.36 -1.17 8.89
N ASP A 82 -0.93 -0.33 8.03
CA ASP A 82 -1.03 1.14 8.22
C ASP A 82 -2.21 1.68 7.41
N VAL A 83 -3.42 1.57 7.95
CA VAL A 83 -4.64 1.98 7.23
C VAL A 83 -4.98 3.43 7.58
N SER A 84 -4.47 4.35 6.77
CA SER A 84 -4.72 5.78 6.88
C SER A 84 -5.24 6.35 5.56
N ALA A 85 -5.99 7.46 5.61
CA ALA A 85 -6.53 8.11 4.41
C ALA A 85 -5.45 8.46 3.37
N SER A 86 -4.24 8.82 3.82
CA SER A 86 -3.10 9.13 2.96
C SER A 86 -2.53 7.93 2.21
N ASN A 87 -2.87 6.72 2.62
CA ASN A 87 -2.48 5.48 1.96
C ASN A 87 -3.52 5.03 0.91
N PHE A 88 -4.52 5.88 0.62
CA PHE A 88 -5.41 5.73 -0.52
C PHE A 88 -5.18 6.85 -1.53
N GLY A 89 -5.29 6.50 -2.81
CA GLY A 89 -5.21 7.43 -3.93
C GLY A 89 -6.39 7.28 -4.88
N ILE A 90 -6.58 8.27 -5.75
CA ILE A 90 -7.51 8.19 -6.89
C ILE A 90 -6.72 7.99 -8.17
N LYS A 91 -7.13 7.00 -8.96
CA LYS A 91 -6.64 6.77 -10.32
C LYS A 91 -7.83 6.52 -11.24
N ASP A 92 -7.97 7.32 -12.28
CA ASP A 92 -9.05 7.19 -13.28
C ASP A 92 -10.44 7.12 -12.60
N GLY A 93 -10.64 7.91 -11.54
CA GLY A 93 -11.87 7.95 -10.76
C GLY A 93 -12.11 6.77 -9.81
N LYS A 94 -11.14 5.85 -9.66
CA LYS A 94 -11.22 4.71 -8.75
C LYS A 94 -10.23 4.86 -7.59
N VAL A 95 -10.62 4.36 -6.42
CA VAL A 95 -9.70 4.27 -5.28
C VAL A 95 -8.68 3.16 -5.50
N VAL A 96 -7.43 3.47 -5.23
CA VAL A 96 -6.31 2.53 -5.14
C VAL A 96 -5.67 2.64 -3.77
N ILE A 97 -5.03 1.56 -3.31
CA ILE A 97 -4.26 1.55 -2.08
C ILE A 97 -2.75 1.57 -2.39
N ILE A 98 -2.01 2.32 -1.59
CA ILE A 98 -0.59 2.61 -1.77
C ILE A 98 0.15 2.51 -0.43
N ASN A 99 1.48 2.61 -0.45
CA ASN A 99 2.34 2.60 0.73
C ASN A 99 2.26 1.28 1.51
N PHE A 100 2.91 0.25 0.98
CA PHE A 100 2.90 -1.09 1.56
C PHE A 100 4.08 -1.37 2.50
N SER A 101 4.78 -0.34 2.99
CA SER A 101 5.99 -0.49 3.81
C SER A 101 5.76 -1.29 5.09
N ASN A 102 4.57 -1.14 5.68
CA ASN A 102 4.18 -1.75 6.95
C ASN A 102 3.39 -3.07 6.78
N THR A 103 3.33 -3.60 5.55
CA THR A 103 2.51 -4.79 5.28
C THR A 103 3.00 -6.06 5.97
N GLY A 104 2.06 -6.87 6.43
CA GLY A 104 2.29 -8.18 7.02
C GLY A 104 1.64 -9.31 6.23
N PRO A 105 1.95 -10.58 6.55
CA PRO A 105 1.15 -11.69 6.06
C PRO A 105 -0.27 -11.59 6.64
N CYS A 106 -1.27 -11.92 5.83
CA CYS A 106 -2.61 -12.23 6.33
C CYS A 106 -2.88 -13.72 6.12
N ASN A 107 -3.19 -14.45 7.18
CA ASN A 107 -3.46 -15.87 7.17
C ASN A 107 -4.50 -16.24 8.25
N SER A 108 -4.85 -17.52 8.36
CA SER A 108 -5.85 -17.99 9.32
C SER A 108 -5.46 -17.78 10.80
N GLU A 109 -4.19 -17.55 11.10
CA GLU A 109 -3.69 -17.36 12.46
C GLU A 109 -3.78 -15.91 12.92
N ASN A 110 -3.88 -14.94 11.99
CA ASN A 110 -3.96 -13.51 12.27
C ASN A 110 -5.08 -12.80 11.50
N HIS A 111 -6.11 -13.54 11.10
CA HIS A 111 -7.19 -13.05 10.24
C HIS A 111 -7.88 -11.79 10.80
N ASP A 112 -8.09 -11.72 12.11
CA ASP A 112 -8.75 -10.58 12.76
C ASP A 112 -7.86 -9.32 12.72
N GLU A 113 -6.54 -9.49 12.79
CA GLU A 113 -5.56 -8.40 12.70
C GLU A 113 -5.42 -7.84 11.27
N CYS A 114 -5.88 -8.57 10.26
CA CYS A 114 -5.79 -8.13 8.87
C CYS A 114 -6.71 -6.95 8.53
N TYR A 115 -7.74 -6.72 9.35
CA TYR A 115 -8.74 -5.66 9.17
C TYR A 115 -8.62 -4.55 10.22
N GLU A 116 -7.66 -4.63 11.14
CA GLU A 116 -7.50 -3.60 12.16
C GLU A 116 -7.02 -2.28 11.55
N VAL A 117 -7.87 -1.26 11.66
CA VAL A 117 -7.51 0.14 11.46
C VAL A 117 -6.89 0.62 12.77
N ARG A 118 -5.58 0.91 12.76
CA ARG A 118 -4.85 1.42 13.93
C ARG A 118 -4.88 2.94 14.00
#